data_AF-A0A969BQT1-F1
#
_entry.id   AF-A0A969BQT1-F1
#
_cell.length_a   1.000
_cell.length_b   1.000
_cell.length_c   1.000
_cell.angle_alpha   90.00
_cell.angle_beta   90.00
_cell.angle_gamma   90.00
#
_symmetry.space_group_name_H-M   'P 1'
#
loop_
_entity.id
_entity.type
_entity.pdbx_description
1 polymer ?
#
loop_
_entity_poly.entity_id
_entity_poly.type
_entity_poly.pdbx_seq_one_letter_code
_entity_poly.pdbx_strand_id
1 'polypeptide(L)'
;MNTAKDLSKESPTSPRIRVGGYAILARAADKGRADLAGTCGGYHFDCPLDNFLFGFKGVSGNDVKKLLETGSSNEEIAAWLDANGTPKRKQRKKNGPTPAKRPVHTTIQTKKIGSSEFVQRPEWTPRLARFSIT
;
A
#
# COMPACT_ATOMS: atom_id res chain seq x y z
N MET A 1 13.43 -20.56 5.65
CA MET A 1 12.68 -21.50 4.79
C MET A 1 11.50 -20.75 4.19
N ASN A 2 11.63 -20.28 2.95
CA ASN A 2 10.60 -19.48 2.29
C ASN A 2 9.66 -20.40 1.51
N THR A 3 8.76 -21.06 2.23
CA THR A 3 7.77 -21.93 1.61
C THR A 3 6.78 -21.09 0.80
N ALA A 4 6.59 -21.43 -0.48
CA ALA A 4 5.55 -20.83 -1.30
C ALA A 4 4.18 -21.23 -0.75
N LYS A 5 3.33 -20.24 -0.45
CA LYS A 5 1.95 -20.50 -0.01
C LYS A 5 1.10 -20.88 -1.22
N ASP A 6 0.22 -21.86 -1.04
CA ASP A 6 -0.78 -22.21 -2.03
C ASP A 6 -1.94 -21.22 -1.96
N LEU A 7 -1.95 -20.26 -2.89
CA LEU A 7 -2.93 -19.18 -2.92
C LEU A 7 -4.29 -19.61 -3.48
N SER A 8 -4.41 -20.85 -3.94
CA SER A 8 -5.71 -21.45 -4.27
C SER A 8 -6.52 -21.83 -3.02
N LYS A 9 -5.84 -22.05 -1.88
CA LYS A 9 -6.43 -22.51 -0.62
C LYS A 9 -6.36 -21.48 0.50
N GLU A 10 -5.27 -20.72 0.57
CA GLU A 10 -5.08 -19.68 1.57
C GLU A 10 -5.00 -18.30 0.92
N SER A 11 -5.54 -17.28 1.59
CA SER A 11 -5.34 -15.91 1.16
C SER A 11 -3.88 -15.48 1.37
N PRO A 12 -3.31 -14.62 0.52
CA PRO A 12 -1.96 -14.11 0.73
C PRO A 12 -1.90 -13.26 2.01
N THR A 13 -0.69 -13.02 2.51
CA THR A 13 -0.49 -12.24 3.74
C THR A 13 -1.25 -10.91 3.72
N SER A 14 -1.84 -10.56 4.87
CA SER A 14 -2.63 -9.35 5.03
C SER A 14 -1.86 -8.10 4.59
N PRO A 15 -2.45 -7.20 3.77
CA PRO A 15 -1.80 -5.95 3.33
C PRO A 15 -1.35 -5.04 4.48
N ARG A 16 -1.89 -5.23 5.68
CA ARG A 16 -1.58 -4.44 6.88
C ARG A 16 -0.27 -4.85 7.54
N ILE A 17 0.22 -6.08 7.27
CA ILE A 17 1.50 -6.55 7.78
C ILE A 17 2.60 -5.83 6.99
N ARG A 18 3.45 -5.11 7.71
CA ARG A 18 4.55 -4.34 7.13
C ARG A 18 5.85 -5.08 7.32
N VAL A 19 6.64 -5.17 6.26
CA VAL A 19 8.00 -5.72 6.30
C VAL A 19 8.97 -4.62 5.86
N GLY A 20 9.99 -4.34 6.67
CA GLY A 20 10.92 -3.22 6.43
C GLY A 20 10.23 -1.84 6.34
N GLY A 21 9.03 -1.70 6.92
CA GLY A 21 8.21 -0.49 6.83
C GLY A 21 7.38 -0.37 5.55
N TYR A 22 7.44 -1.34 4.64
CA TYR A 22 6.61 -1.38 3.43
C TYR A 22 5.30 -2.12 3.70
N ALA A 23 4.19 -1.44 3.43
CA ALA A 23 2.90 -2.12 3.29
C ALA A 23 2.90 -2.90 1.95
N ILE A 24 2.10 -3.97 1.87
CA ILE A 24 1.91 -4.78 0.66
C ILE A 24 3.13 -5.63 0.25
N LEU A 25 4.35 -5.33 0.70
CA LEU A 25 5.55 -6.10 0.34
C LEU A 25 5.42 -7.60 0.64
N ALA A 26 4.98 -7.98 1.84
CA ALA A 26 4.76 -9.38 2.19
C ALA A 26 3.74 -10.05 1.27
N ARG A 27 2.67 -9.33 0.92
CA ARG A 27 1.62 -9.82 0.03
C ARG A 27 2.14 -10.01 -1.41
N ALA A 28 2.94 -9.08 -1.91
CA ALA A 28 3.56 -9.16 -3.23
C ALA A 28 4.57 -10.30 -3.29
N ALA A 29 5.36 -10.50 -2.24
CA ALA A 29 6.30 -11.62 -2.13
C ALA A 29 5.59 -12.98 -2.13
N ASP A 30 4.48 -13.11 -1.39
CA ASP A 30 3.68 -14.34 -1.38
C ASP A 30 3.12 -14.66 -2.78
N LYS A 31 2.59 -13.66 -3.47
CA LYS A 31 2.12 -13.81 -4.86
C LYS A 31 3.25 -14.21 -5.81
N GLY A 32 4.41 -13.57 -5.71
CA GLY A 32 5.53 -13.88 -6.59
C GLY A 32 6.07 -15.30 -6.33
N ARG A 33 6.09 -15.76 -5.07
CA ARG A 33 6.45 -17.16 -4.75
C ARG A 33 5.42 -18.15 -5.27
N ALA A 34 4.13 -17.83 -5.16
CA ALA A 34 3.05 -18.67 -5.69
C ALA A 34 3.02 -18.70 -7.22
N ASP A 35 3.38 -17.59 -7.88
CA ASP A 35 3.55 -17.51 -9.34
C ASP A 35 4.69 -18.42 -9.81
N LEU A 36 5.84 -18.38 -9.12
CA LEU A 36 6.98 -19.27 -9.39
C LEU A 36 6.65 -20.75 -9.14
N ALA A 37 5.82 -21.04 -8.13
CA ALA A 37 5.38 -22.39 -7.80
C ALA A 37 4.19 -22.88 -8.64
N GLY A 38 3.58 -22.02 -9.46
CA GLY A 38 2.35 -22.33 -10.22
C GLY A 38 1.09 -22.50 -9.36
N THR A 39 1.10 -22.06 -8.09
CA THR A 39 0.01 -22.20 -7.11
C THR A 39 -0.69 -20.86 -6.82
N CYS A 40 -0.62 -19.91 -7.76
CA CYS A 40 -1.18 -18.55 -7.58
C CYS A 40 -2.72 -18.52 -7.51
N GLY A 41 -3.40 -19.57 -7.96
CA GLY A 41 -4.86 -19.65 -7.96
C GLY A 41 -5.47 -18.53 -8.82
N GLY A 42 -6.23 -17.63 -8.19
CA GLY A 42 -6.80 -16.43 -8.82
C GLY A 42 -6.03 -15.13 -8.56
N TYR A 43 -4.89 -15.21 -7.87
CA TYR A 43 -4.04 -14.04 -7.64
C TYR A 43 -3.01 -13.92 -8.75
N HIS A 44 -2.71 -12.68 -9.12
CA HIS A 44 -1.68 -12.37 -10.12
C HIS A 44 -0.62 -11.46 -9.51
N PHE A 45 0.63 -11.81 -9.78
CA PHE A 45 1.80 -10.97 -9.55
C PHE A 45 1.80 -9.81 -10.56
N ASP A 46 2.43 -8.68 -10.20
CA ASP A 46 2.46 -7.45 -11.01
C ASP A 46 1.10 -6.77 -11.25
N CYS A 47 0.19 -6.86 -10.27
CA CYS A 47 -1.08 -6.12 -10.36
C CYS A 47 -0.87 -4.61 -10.06
N PRO A 48 -1.83 -3.73 -10.41
CA PRO A 48 -1.72 -2.29 -10.16
C PRO A 48 -1.35 -1.93 -8.71
N LEU A 49 -1.81 -2.74 -7.74
CA LEU A 49 -1.50 -2.58 -6.33
C LEU A 49 -0.01 -2.83 -6.00
N ASP A 50 0.59 -3.84 -6.61
CA ASP A 50 2.00 -4.18 -6.42
C ASP A 50 2.88 -3.13 -7.13
N ASN A 51 2.44 -2.66 -8.29
CA ASN A 51 3.05 -1.56 -9.04
C ASN A 51 3.07 -0.22 -8.29
N PHE A 52 2.14 0.04 -7.36
CA PHE A 52 2.26 1.20 -6.48
C PHE A 52 3.49 1.11 -5.56
N LEU A 53 3.83 -0.08 -5.04
CA LEU A 53 5.02 -0.27 -4.22
C LEU A 53 6.29 -0.13 -5.07
N PHE A 54 6.29 -0.77 -6.24
CA PHE A 54 7.43 -0.74 -7.16
C PHE A 54 7.69 0.66 -7.71
N GLY A 55 6.65 1.35 -8.18
CA GLY A 55 6.69 2.74 -8.62
C GLY A 55 7.05 3.72 -7.50
N PHE A 56 6.66 3.44 -6.24
CA PHE A 56 7.10 4.26 -5.10
C PHE A 56 8.62 4.24 -4.91
N LYS A 57 9.27 3.12 -5.24
CA LYS A 57 10.72 2.94 -5.18
C LYS A 57 11.44 3.11 -6.51
N GLY A 58 10.72 3.19 -7.63
CA GLY A 58 11.28 3.23 -8.97
C GLY A 58 11.95 1.92 -9.38
N VAL A 59 11.49 0.79 -8.85
CA VAL A 59 11.96 -0.56 -9.25
C VAL A 59 10.94 -1.24 -10.14
N SER A 60 11.33 -2.26 -10.89
CA SER A 60 10.41 -3.09 -11.66
C SER A 60 9.96 -4.33 -10.88
N GLY A 61 8.75 -4.83 -11.15
CA GLY A 61 8.29 -6.10 -10.58
C GLY A 61 9.17 -7.29 -10.98
N ASN A 62 9.79 -7.23 -12.16
CA ASN A 62 10.72 -8.25 -12.66
C ASN A 62 11.98 -8.35 -11.81
N ASP A 63 12.53 -7.25 -11.33
CA ASP A 63 13.72 -7.28 -10.45
C ASP A 63 13.39 -7.94 -9.11
N VAL A 64 12.20 -7.65 -8.58
CA VAL A 64 11.70 -8.31 -7.36
C VAL A 64 11.45 -9.80 -7.60
N LYS A 65 10.97 -10.19 -8.78
CA LYS A 65 10.78 -11.59 -9.15
C LYS A 65 12.09 -12.37 -9.16
N LYS A 66 13.18 -11.80 -9.70
CA LYS A 66 14.53 -12.40 -9.65
C LYS A 66 15.04 -12.63 -8.22
N LEU A 67 14.75 -11.71 -7.30
CA LEU A 67 15.10 -11.88 -5.89
C LEU A 67 14.30 -13.02 -5.23
N LEU A 68 13.03 -13.18 -5.63
CA LEU A 68 12.19 -14.28 -5.17
C LEU A 68 12.67 -15.63 -5.72
N GLU A 69 13.15 -15.68 -6.96
CA GLU A 69 13.79 -16.86 -7.57
C GLU A 69 15.06 -17.26 -6.83
N THR A 70 15.82 -16.28 -6.34
CA THR A 70 17.03 -16.50 -5.52
C THR A 70 16.68 -17.06 -4.12
N GLY A 71 15.40 -17.06 -3.74
CA GLY A 71 14.93 -17.54 -2.45
C GLY A 71 15.03 -16.50 -1.34
N SER A 72 15.22 -15.21 -1.66
CA SER A 72 15.41 -14.16 -0.66
C SER A 72 14.21 -13.98 0.27
N SER A 73 14.51 -13.71 1.54
CA SER A 73 13.50 -13.40 2.57
C SER A 73 12.80 -12.07 2.32
N ASN A 74 11.61 -11.89 2.91
CA ASN A 74 10.88 -10.62 2.77
C ASN A 74 11.69 -9.44 3.33
N GLU A 75 12.53 -9.69 4.34
CA GLU A 75 13.42 -8.71 4.96
C GLU A 75 14.59 -8.36 4.04
N GLU A 76 15.21 -9.35 3.40
CA GLU A 76 16.24 -9.13 2.38
C GLU A 76 15.72 -8.34 1.19
N ILE A 77 14.50 -8.64 0.72
CA ILE A 77 13.87 -7.86 -0.36
C ILE A 77 13.64 -6.42 0.10
N ALA A 78 13.20 -6.21 1.35
CA ALA A 78 13.03 -4.86 1.89
C ALA A 78 14.36 -4.09 1.95
N ALA A 79 15.44 -4.76 2.37
CA ALA A 79 16.78 -4.19 2.40
C ALA A 79 17.29 -3.87 0.98
N TRP A 80 17.04 -4.76 0.01
CA TRP A 80 17.37 -4.55 -1.39
C TRP A 80 16.60 -3.37 -1.99
N LEU A 81 15.31 -3.21 -1.66
CA LEU A 81 14.50 -2.05 -2.05
C LEU A 81 14.99 -0.74 -1.43
N ASP A 82 15.67 -0.82 -0.29
CA ASP A 82 16.32 0.34 0.35
C ASP A 82 17.65 0.69 -0.29
N ALA A 83 18.41 -0.30 -0.77
CA ALA A 83 19.67 -0.09 -1.47
C ALA A 83 19.49 0.34 -2.94
N ASN A 84 18.55 -0.27 -3.66
CA ASN A 84 18.36 -0.06 -5.11
C ASN A 84 17.25 0.94 -5.45
N GLY A 85 16.32 1.18 -4.52
CA GLY A 85 15.22 2.11 -4.74
C GLY A 85 15.63 3.57 -4.54
N THR A 86 14.82 4.49 -5.08
CA THR A 86 15.05 5.93 -4.90
C THR A 86 15.14 6.29 -3.40
N PRO A 87 16.20 6.98 -2.94
CA PRO A 87 16.37 7.33 -1.54
C PRO A 87 15.30 8.34 -1.13
N LYS A 88 14.32 7.89 -0.35
CA LYS A 88 13.29 8.75 0.25
C LYS A 88 13.65 9.03 1.70
N ARG A 89 13.67 10.31 2.08
CA ARG A 89 13.85 10.78 3.47
C ARG A 89 12.96 9.98 4.43
N LYS A 90 13.56 9.41 5.49
CA LYS A 90 12.94 8.50 6.50
C LYS A 90 11.57 8.94 7.04
N GLN A 91 11.30 10.24 7.09
CA GLN A 91 10.03 10.86 7.50
C GLN A 91 8.80 10.30 6.76
N ARG A 92 8.93 9.91 5.48
CA ARG A 92 7.77 9.49 4.68
C ARG A 92 7.44 8.00 4.74
N LYS A 93 8.34 7.16 5.31
CA LYS A 93 8.10 5.73 5.50
C LYS A 93 7.05 5.46 6.59
N LYS A 94 6.90 6.36 7.57
CA LYS A 94 5.91 6.25 8.66
C LYS A 94 4.49 6.67 8.26
N ASN A 95 4.35 7.45 7.19
CA ASN A 95 3.12 8.16 6.83
C ASN A 95 2.48 7.65 5.52
N GLY A 96 2.69 6.38 5.15
CA GLY A 96 1.70 5.73 4.27
C GLY A 96 0.35 5.79 4.99
N PRO A 97 -0.79 6.03 4.30
CA PRO A 97 -2.06 6.34 4.96
C PRO A 97 -2.34 5.26 6.00
N THR A 98 -2.11 5.61 7.27
CA THR A 98 -2.69 4.88 8.37
C THR A 98 -4.17 4.90 8.06
N PRO A 99 -4.87 3.74 8.00
CA PRO A 99 -6.32 3.80 7.91
C PRO A 99 -6.74 4.64 9.10
N ALA A 100 -7.17 5.89 8.83
CA ALA A 100 -7.74 6.75 9.85
C ALA A 100 -8.78 5.85 10.53
N LYS A 101 -8.63 5.63 11.83
CA LYS A 101 -9.62 4.89 12.60
C LYS A 101 -10.92 5.64 12.32
N ARG A 102 -11.76 5.11 11.44
CA ARG A 102 -13.10 5.65 11.23
C ARG A 102 -13.71 5.63 12.62
N PRO A 103 -14.19 6.77 13.16
CA PRO A 103 -14.91 6.73 14.43
C PRO A 103 -16.12 5.81 14.20
N VAL A 104 -16.03 4.59 14.73
CA VAL A 104 -17.16 3.67 14.81
C VAL A 104 -18.05 4.27 15.88
N HIS A 105 -19.26 4.64 15.48
CA HIS A 105 -20.31 5.26 16.27
C HIS A 105 -20.22 6.80 16.44
N THR A 106 -20.53 7.55 15.39
CA THR A 106 -21.07 8.91 15.59
C THR A 106 -22.56 8.77 15.87
N THR A 107 -22.95 8.87 17.14
CA THR A 107 -24.34 9.02 17.57
C THR A 107 -24.94 10.24 16.88
N ILE A 108 -25.90 10.02 15.99
CA ILE A 108 -26.67 11.09 15.37
C ILE A 108 -27.52 11.73 16.48
N GLN A 109 -27.12 12.90 16.95
CA GLN A 109 -27.97 13.75 17.78
C GLN A 109 -28.87 14.57 16.85
N THR A 110 -30.10 14.13 16.62
CA THR A 110 -31.10 14.94 15.91
C THR A 110 -31.65 15.99 16.87
N LYS A 111 -31.19 17.24 16.77
CA LYS A 111 -31.84 18.37 17.46
C LYS A 111 -32.83 19.02 16.48
N LYS A 112 -34.10 18.66 16.61
CA LYS A 112 -35.21 19.33 15.91
C LYS A 112 -35.42 20.71 16.54
N ILE A 113 -35.02 21.77 15.85
CA ILE A 113 -35.46 23.14 16.13
C ILE A 113 -35.93 23.73 14.81
N GLY A 114 -37.10 24.37 14.84
CA GLY A 114 -37.95 24.67 13.69
C GLY A 114 -37.33 25.46 12.54
N SER A 115 -37.94 25.24 11.37
CA SER A 115 -38.05 26.14 10.23
C SER A 115 -36.77 26.87 9.79
N SER A 116 -35.88 26.13 9.12
CA SER A 116 -34.99 26.51 8.00
C SER A 116 -33.62 25.84 8.19
N GLU A 117 -33.29 24.88 7.32
CA GLU A 117 -31.99 24.20 7.37
C GLU A 117 -31.13 24.61 6.17
N PHE A 118 -30.27 25.58 6.46
CA PHE A 118 -29.16 26.04 5.64
C PHE A 118 -28.00 25.03 5.78
N VAL A 119 -27.68 24.30 4.70
CA VAL A 119 -26.56 23.35 4.69
C VAL A 119 -25.25 24.11 4.47
N GLN A 120 -24.56 24.48 5.54
CA GLN A 120 -23.15 24.90 5.46
C GLN A 120 -22.27 23.68 5.25
N ARG A 121 -21.83 23.45 4.00
CA ARG A 121 -20.69 22.57 3.73
C ARG A 121 -19.39 23.33 4.06
N PRO A 122 -18.42 22.73 4.76
CA PRO A 122 -17.11 23.33 4.89
C PRO A 122 -16.43 23.35 3.52
N GLU A 123 -16.22 24.55 2.99
CA GLU A 123 -15.46 24.79 1.77
C GLU A 123 -14.06 24.22 1.90
N TRP A 124 -13.78 23.13 1.17
CA TRP A 124 -12.42 22.74 0.86
C TRP A 124 -11.93 23.64 -0.27
N THR A 125 -11.37 24.79 0.07
CA THR A 125 -10.65 25.63 -0.89
C THR A 125 -9.32 24.95 -1.25
N PRO A 126 -9.06 24.62 -2.53
CA PRO A 126 -7.72 24.27 -2.95
C PRO A 126 -6.88 25.56 -3.00
N ARG A 127 -5.72 25.52 -2.36
CA ARG A 127 -4.64 26.52 -2.45
C ARG A 127 -4.27 26.74 -3.93
N LEU A 128 -4.85 27.77 -4.55
CA LEU A 128 -4.45 28.23 -5.87
C LEU A 128 -3.12 28.98 -5.77
N ALA A 129 -2.21 28.59 -6.65
CA ALA A 129 -0.88 29.13 -6.80
C ALA A 129 -0.92 30.63 -7.12
N ARG A 130 0.03 31.38 -6.53
CA ARG A 130 0.40 32.73 -6.97
C ARG A 130 0.99 32.63 -8.38
N PHE A 131 0.30 33.22 -9.37
CA PHE A 131 0.95 33.72 -10.58
C PHE A 131 0.86 35.25 -10.53
N SER A 132 2.01 35.88 -10.35
CA SER A 132 2.18 37.33 -10.49
C SER A 132 2.68 37.56 -11.91
N ILE A 133 1.94 38.33 -12.71
CA ILE A 133 2.42 38.89 -13.97
C ILE A 133 2.16 40.39 -13.87
N THR A 134 3.25 41.15 -13.87
CA THR A 134 3.34 42.60 -14.11
C THR A 134 2.98 42.94 -15.54
#